data_AF-A0A0N1BDE0-F1
#
_entry.id   AF-A0A0N1BDE0-F1
#
_cell.length_a   1.000
_cell.length_b   1.000
_cell.length_c   1.000
_cell.angle_alpha   90.00
_cell.angle_beta   90.00
_cell.angle_gamma   90.00
#
_symmetry.space_group_name_H-M   'P 1'
#
loop_
_entity.id
_entity.type
_entity.pdbx_description
1 polymer ?
#
loop_
_entity_poly.entity_id
_entity_poly.type
_entity_poly.pdbx_seq_one_letter_code
_entity_poly.pdbx_strand_id
1 'polypeptide(L)'
;MQYRVIGVLAAGLLAAASGRAATLTTIVSFDGSNGGYATGGLIVDPDGSFYGATQLGGGAGSGTIFRTTADGTLTTLASFDGVANGSSYGGLTASPSGDFYGMTANRGTADFGTVFRLSGGTVTTLVDFTGGNGAAPFASLLAAADGSFYGTTTSGGNFNRGTVFRLTDDGTLTTLVHFTGANGSSPYGGLVADAAGTLYGTTATGGTFGYGTVFSLAGTTLTTLTSFNYANGYFPAASLIADATGTLFGTTALGGAADRGTVFALAPNGTLTTLVNFDGVANGIPFGSLIADASGTLFGTTAYGGALNRGTVFRLTPGGTLTTLATFDGSNGAEPVAGLVADRVGNLYGTTPLGGAANRGTVFRVSGTGFQPAAVPEPASWAMLIAGFGIVGAAARRRRRFAA
;
A
#
# COMPACT_ATOMS: atom_id res chain seq x y z
N MET A 1 41.92 -10.81 61.59
CA MET A 1 41.79 -10.52 60.14
C MET A 1 41.40 -11.79 59.41
N GLN A 2 40.12 -11.98 59.08
CA GLN A 2 39.68 -12.81 57.95
C GLN A 2 38.27 -12.32 57.55
N TYR A 3 38.21 -11.49 56.50
CA TYR A 3 36.96 -11.13 55.85
C TYR A 3 36.51 -12.31 54.98
N ARG A 4 35.33 -12.88 55.28
CA ARG A 4 34.63 -13.77 54.35
C ARG A 4 33.63 -12.95 53.55
N VAL A 5 34.02 -12.60 52.32
CA VAL A 5 33.14 -12.01 51.32
C VAL A 5 32.26 -13.14 50.79
N ILE A 6 30.96 -13.10 51.10
CA ILE A 6 29.95 -13.94 50.45
C ILE A 6 29.56 -13.20 49.17
N GLY A 7 30.17 -13.59 48.05
CA GLY A 7 29.75 -13.15 46.72
C GLY A 7 28.47 -13.88 46.32
N VAL A 8 27.34 -13.18 46.36
CA VAL A 8 26.12 -13.65 45.69
C VAL A 8 26.26 -13.31 44.21
N LEU A 9 26.74 -14.28 43.43
CA LEU A 9 26.63 -14.26 41.98
C LEU A 9 25.16 -14.51 41.61
N ALA A 10 24.40 -13.43 41.48
CA ALA A 10 23.13 -13.46 40.76
C ALA A 10 23.46 -13.60 39.27
N ALA A 11 23.54 -14.83 38.78
CA ALA A 11 23.55 -15.12 37.35
C ALA A 11 22.17 -14.74 36.80
N GLY A 12 22.04 -13.48 36.37
CA GLY A 12 20.94 -13.04 35.55
C GLY A 12 21.01 -13.82 34.24
N LEU A 13 20.17 -14.84 34.12
CA LEU A 13 19.92 -15.54 32.87
C LEU A 13 19.25 -14.52 31.93
N LEU A 14 20.04 -13.74 31.19
CA LEU A 14 19.54 -13.10 29.99
C LEU A 14 19.15 -14.24 29.05
N ALA A 15 17.87 -14.57 29.04
CA ALA A 15 17.28 -15.29 27.93
C ALA A 15 17.49 -14.41 26.70
N ALA A 16 18.54 -14.72 25.93
CA ALA A 16 18.63 -14.26 24.56
C ALA A 16 17.36 -14.76 23.88
N ALA A 17 16.43 -13.85 23.59
CA ALA A 17 15.33 -14.15 22.69
C ALA A 17 15.99 -14.64 21.41
N SER A 18 15.93 -15.95 21.15
CA SER A 18 16.39 -16.54 19.91
C SER A 18 15.51 -15.95 18.81
N GLY A 19 15.98 -14.85 18.21
CA GLY A 19 15.31 -14.17 17.12
C GLY A 19 15.16 -15.17 15.98
N ARG A 20 13.96 -15.69 15.78
CA ARG A 20 13.66 -16.59 14.68
C ARG A 20 13.94 -15.82 13.39
N ALA A 21 14.81 -16.36 12.54
CA ALA A 21 15.11 -15.75 11.25
C ALA A 21 13.81 -15.56 10.43
N ALA A 22 13.71 -14.43 9.75
CA ALA A 22 12.56 -14.14 8.92
C ALA A 22 12.42 -15.21 7.83
N THR A 23 11.21 -15.68 7.57
CA THR A 23 10.93 -16.74 6.60
C THR A 23 9.90 -16.25 5.59
N LEU A 24 10.31 -16.20 4.32
CA LEU A 24 9.44 -15.92 3.17
C LEU A 24 8.70 -17.18 2.73
N THR A 25 7.40 -17.08 2.50
CA THR A 25 6.54 -18.16 2.02
C THR A 25 5.64 -17.63 0.92
N THR A 26 5.63 -18.27 -0.24
CA THR A 26 4.59 -18.06 -1.24
C THR A 26 3.31 -18.75 -0.78
N ILE A 27 2.24 -17.98 -0.57
CA ILE A 27 0.94 -18.53 -0.16
C ILE A 27 0.01 -18.76 -1.35
N VAL A 28 0.16 -17.95 -2.40
CA VAL A 28 -0.58 -18.09 -3.66
C VAL A 28 0.36 -17.86 -4.83
N SER A 29 0.24 -18.67 -5.88
CA SER A 29 0.82 -18.39 -7.20
C SER A 29 -0.29 -18.18 -8.22
N PHE A 30 -0.24 -17.06 -8.91
CA PHE A 30 -1.18 -16.76 -9.99
C PHE A 30 -0.79 -17.50 -11.27
N ASP A 31 -1.78 -17.93 -12.05
CA ASP A 31 -1.59 -18.73 -13.28
C ASP A 31 -2.33 -18.18 -14.51
N GLY A 32 -3.04 -17.06 -14.36
CA GLY A 32 -3.85 -16.43 -15.40
C GLY A 32 -5.32 -16.89 -15.38
N SER A 33 -5.60 -18.12 -14.95
CA SER A 33 -6.97 -18.57 -14.72
C SER A 33 -7.54 -18.00 -13.42
N ASN A 34 -6.68 -17.85 -12.41
CA ASN A 34 -7.01 -17.30 -11.09
C ASN A 34 -6.60 -15.82 -10.90
N GLY A 35 -6.15 -15.17 -11.98
CA GLY A 35 -5.63 -13.80 -12.00
C GLY A 35 -4.14 -13.73 -12.33
N GLY A 36 -3.54 -12.55 -12.19
CA GLY A 36 -2.10 -12.30 -12.32
C GLY A 36 -1.73 -10.83 -12.35
N TYR A 37 -0.46 -10.52 -12.10
CA TYR A 37 0.07 -9.16 -12.04
C TYR A 37 -0.62 -8.31 -10.95
N ALA A 38 -0.61 -8.82 -9.71
CA ALA A 38 -1.15 -8.08 -8.56
C ALA A 38 -0.16 -7.00 -8.09
N THR A 39 -0.41 -5.74 -8.47
CA THR A 39 0.42 -4.58 -8.06
C THR A 39 -0.16 -3.77 -6.91
N GLY A 40 -1.44 -3.95 -6.60
CA GLY A 40 -2.12 -3.26 -5.51
C GLY A 40 -1.82 -3.88 -4.15
N GLY A 41 -1.85 -3.07 -3.09
CA GLY A 41 -1.79 -3.56 -1.71
C GLY A 41 -3.00 -4.44 -1.36
N LEU A 42 -2.80 -5.32 -0.39
CA LEU A 42 -3.87 -6.14 0.17
C LEU A 42 -4.67 -5.35 1.22
N ILE A 43 -5.93 -5.71 1.41
CA ILE A 43 -6.66 -5.41 2.66
C ILE A 43 -6.62 -6.65 3.53
N VAL A 44 -6.40 -6.50 4.83
CA VAL A 44 -6.56 -7.57 5.83
C VAL A 44 -7.90 -7.42 6.55
N ASP A 45 -8.58 -8.54 6.73
CA ASP A 45 -9.84 -8.66 7.46
C ASP A 45 -9.57 -9.25 8.86
N PRO A 46 -10.29 -8.82 9.92
CA PRO A 46 -10.23 -9.41 11.25
C PRO A 46 -10.27 -10.95 11.32
N ASP A 47 -10.84 -11.63 10.32
CA ASP A 47 -10.89 -13.08 10.21
C ASP A 47 -9.57 -13.73 9.70
N GLY A 48 -8.57 -12.92 9.32
CA GLY A 48 -7.28 -13.35 8.78
C GLY A 48 -7.28 -13.58 7.27
N SER A 49 -8.34 -13.17 6.57
CA SER A 49 -8.39 -13.14 5.11
C SER A 49 -7.75 -11.88 4.55
N PHE A 50 -7.24 -11.99 3.34
CA PHE A 50 -6.66 -10.91 2.57
C PHE A 50 -7.42 -10.73 1.27
N TYR A 51 -7.65 -9.49 0.87
CA TYR A 51 -8.37 -9.15 -0.35
C TYR A 51 -7.49 -8.29 -1.24
N GLY A 52 -7.57 -8.52 -2.54
CA GLY A 52 -6.79 -7.78 -3.52
C GLY A 52 -7.38 -7.90 -4.92
N ALA A 53 -6.74 -7.23 -5.86
CA ALA A 53 -7.10 -7.28 -7.27
C ALA A 53 -5.87 -7.61 -8.12
N THR A 54 -6.12 -8.21 -9.27
CA THR A 54 -5.12 -8.53 -10.28
C THR A 54 -5.35 -7.70 -11.54
N GLN A 55 -4.30 -7.41 -12.31
CA GLN A 55 -4.44 -6.66 -13.56
C GLN A 55 -4.85 -7.55 -14.74
N LEU A 56 -4.48 -8.82 -14.69
CA LEU A 56 -4.65 -9.78 -15.79
C LEU A 56 -5.32 -11.05 -15.30
N GLY A 57 -5.88 -11.80 -16.26
CA GLY A 57 -6.61 -13.04 -15.99
C GLY A 57 -8.11 -12.83 -15.81
N GLY A 58 -8.82 -13.86 -15.34
CA GLY A 58 -10.28 -13.85 -15.32
C GLY A 58 -10.90 -14.01 -16.71
N GLY A 59 -12.24 -14.03 -16.77
CA GLY A 59 -12.99 -14.37 -18.00
C GLY A 59 -12.70 -13.49 -19.21
N ALA A 60 -12.42 -12.20 -18.99
CA ALA A 60 -12.09 -11.23 -20.04
C ALA A 60 -10.59 -10.86 -20.08
N GLY A 61 -9.74 -11.57 -19.33
CA GLY A 61 -8.31 -11.26 -19.25
C GLY A 61 -7.95 -9.93 -18.58
N SER A 62 -8.94 -9.20 -18.05
CA SER A 62 -8.78 -7.85 -17.48
C SER A 62 -8.57 -7.83 -15.96
N GLY A 63 -8.41 -9.01 -15.34
CA GLY A 63 -8.14 -9.15 -13.92
C GLY A 63 -9.30 -9.70 -13.10
N THR A 64 -8.99 -10.05 -11.86
CA THR A 64 -9.90 -10.60 -10.86
C THR A 64 -9.82 -9.81 -9.57
N ILE A 65 -10.92 -9.80 -8.82
CA ILE A 65 -10.93 -9.44 -7.41
C ILE A 65 -10.94 -10.74 -6.62
N PHE A 66 -10.00 -10.91 -5.69
CA PHE A 66 -9.80 -12.17 -4.97
C PHE A 66 -9.81 -11.98 -3.46
N ARG A 67 -10.11 -13.09 -2.76
CA ARG A 67 -9.87 -13.31 -1.35
C ARG A 67 -8.89 -14.46 -1.19
N THR A 68 -7.91 -14.32 -0.31
CA THR A 68 -7.03 -15.42 0.10
C THR A 68 -6.92 -15.51 1.61
N THR A 69 -6.67 -16.69 2.16
CA THR A 69 -6.41 -16.92 3.59
C THR A 69 -4.92 -17.15 3.83
N ALA A 70 -4.48 -17.03 5.09
CA ALA A 70 -3.07 -17.24 5.45
C ALA A 70 -2.51 -18.64 5.14
N ASP A 71 -3.38 -19.63 4.89
CA ASP A 71 -3.02 -20.99 4.45
C ASP A 71 -2.99 -21.17 2.92
N GLY A 72 -3.28 -20.11 2.15
CA GLY A 72 -3.22 -20.11 0.69
C GLY A 72 -4.51 -20.48 -0.03
N THR A 73 -5.64 -20.64 0.68
CA THR A 73 -6.94 -20.84 0.00
C THR A 73 -7.31 -19.58 -0.79
N LEU A 74 -7.27 -19.64 -2.13
CA LEU A 74 -7.63 -18.54 -3.03
C LEU A 74 -9.08 -18.68 -3.51
N THR A 75 -9.84 -17.60 -3.47
CA THR A 75 -11.21 -17.50 -3.99
C THR A 75 -11.33 -16.27 -4.88
N THR A 76 -11.74 -16.46 -6.14
CA THR A 76 -12.13 -15.35 -7.01
C THR A 76 -13.52 -14.87 -6.59
N LEU A 77 -13.63 -13.59 -6.21
CA LEU A 77 -14.89 -12.94 -5.82
C LEU A 77 -15.62 -12.36 -7.03
N ALA A 78 -14.88 -11.80 -7.98
CA ALA A 78 -15.39 -11.27 -9.24
C ALA A 78 -14.28 -11.22 -10.30
N SER A 79 -14.67 -11.08 -11.56
CA SER A 79 -13.76 -10.77 -12.67
C SER A 79 -14.17 -9.45 -13.31
N PHE A 80 -13.19 -8.67 -13.75
CA PHE A 80 -13.45 -7.50 -14.57
C PHE A 80 -13.89 -7.95 -15.97
N ASP A 81 -14.82 -7.21 -16.58
CA ASP A 81 -15.45 -7.56 -17.86
C ASP A 81 -14.65 -7.05 -19.08
N GLY A 82 -13.69 -6.15 -18.87
CA GLY A 82 -12.84 -5.59 -19.92
C GLY A 82 -13.55 -4.58 -20.83
N VAL A 83 -14.82 -4.27 -20.57
CA VAL A 83 -15.67 -3.34 -21.33
C VAL A 83 -16.03 -2.13 -20.47
N ALA A 84 -16.81 -2.34 -19.41
CA ALA A 84 -17.22 -1.30 -18.47
C ALA A 84 -16.15 -1.04 -17.40
N ASN A 85 -15.26 -2.00 -17.17
CA ASN A 85 -14.16 -1.89 -16.21
C ASN A 85 -12.91 -2.59 -16.76
N GLY A 86 -11.75 -2.06 -16.37
CA GLY A 86 -10.45 -2.49 -16.85
C GLY A 86 -9.61 -3.18 -15.77
N SER A 87 -8.30 -3.04 -15.90
CA SER A 87 -7.33 -3.59 -14.96
C SER A 87 -7.18 -2.68 -13.74
N SER A 88 -7.23 -3.26 -12.55
CA SER A 88 -6.96 -2.53 -11.30
C SER A 88 -5.46 -2.56 -10.95
N TYR A 89 -4.89 -1.37 -10.74
CA TYR A 89 -3.46 -1.20 -10.41
C TYR A 89 -3.24 -0.93 -8.92
N GLY A 90 -4.22 -0.28 -8.28
CA GLY A 90 -4.24 0.02 -6.85
C GLY A 90 -4.81 -1.14 -6.02
N GLY A 91 -4.73 -0.99 -4.70
CA GLY A 91 -5.44 -1.88 -3.79
C GLY A 91 -6.93 -1.56 -3.73
N LEU A 92 -7.68 -2.44 -3.08
CA LEU A 92 -9.07 -2.19 -2.73
C LEU A 92 -9.15 -1.27 -1.50
N THR A 93 -10.33 -0.69 -1.28
CA THR A 93 -10.69 0.03 -0.06
C THR A 93 -12.02 -0.48 0.46
N ALA A 94 -12.07 -0.95 1.70
CA ALA A 94 -13.31 -1.42 2.32
C ALA A 94 -14.16 -0.24 2.80
N SER A 95 -15.47 -0.34 2.67
CA SER A 95 -16.42 0.56 3.33
C SER A 95 -16.96 -0.02 4.64
N PRO A 96 -17.49 0.83 5.52
CA PRO A 96 -18.32 0.42 6.66
C PRO A 96 -19.52 -0.47 6.32
N SER A 97 -19.99 -0.49 5.07
CA SER A 97 -21.11 -1.35 4.64
C SER A 97 -20.66 -2.79 4.32
N GLY A 98 -19.36 -3.05 4.24
CA GLY A 98 -18.80 -4.34 3.84
C GLY A 98 -18.62 -4.51 2.33
N ASP A 99 -18.75 -3.42 1.57
CA ASP A 99 -18.43 -3.38 0.14
C ASP A 99 -16.96 -3.03 -0.07
N PHE A 100 -16.40 -3.40 -1.23
CA PHE A 100 -15.07 -2.96 -1.63
C PHE A 100 -15.16 -1.94 -2.75
N TYR A 101 -14.34 -0.90 -2.66
CA TYR A 101 -14.17 0.13 -3.68
C TYR A 101 -12.78 0.01 -4.28
N GLY A 102 -12.65 0.36 -5.55
CA GLY A 102 -11.36 0.34 -6.22
C GLY A 102 -11.42 1.11 -7.52
N MET A 103 -10.27 1.20 -8.18
CA MET A 103 -10.14 1.93 -9.42
C MET A 103 -9.51 1.04 -10.49
N THR A 104 -9.90 1.25 -11.75
CA THR A 104 -9.23 0.66 -12.91
C THR A 104 -8.55 1.77 -13.70
N ALA A 105 -7.30 1.55 -14.12
CA ALA A 105 -6.51 2.62 -14.76
C ALA A 105 -6.84 2.82 -16.24
N ASN A 106 -7.57 1.87 -16.84
CA ASN A 106 -8.02 1.86 -18.22
C ASN A 106 -9.48 1.44 -18.31
N ARG A 107 -10.02 1.46 -19.54
CA ARG A 107 -11.44 1.27 -19.88
C ARG A 107 -12.33 2.38 -19.33
N GLY A 108 -13.64 2.15 -19.38
CA GLY A 108 -14.65 3.19 -19.23
C GLY A 108 -14.92 3.93 -20.54
N THR A 109 -15.78 4.93 -20.49
CA THR A 109 -16.29 5.65 -21.69
C THR A 109 -15.20 6.28 -22.57
N ALA A 110 -14.05 6.64 -22.00
CA ALA A 110 -12.95 7.32 -22.70
C ALA A 110 -11.58 6.66 -22.50
N ASP A 111 -11.55 5.40 -22.04
CA ASP A 111 -10.31 4.64 -21.71
C ASP A 111 -9.40 5.33 -20.67
N PHE A 112 -9.96 6.22 -19.85
CA PHE A 112 -9.25 6.92 -18.78
C PHE A 112 -9.38 6.26 -17.42
N GLY A 113 -10.08 5.12 -17.34
CA GLY A 113 -10.29 4.39 -16.10
C GLY A 113 -11.66 4.64 -15.48
N THR A 114 -11.95 3.87 -14.43
CA THR A 114 -13.21 3.97 -13.68
C THR A 114 -12.98 3.87 -12.18
N VAL A 115 -13.97 4.31 -11.40
CA VAL A 115 -14.14 3.90 -10.01
C VAL A 115 -15.26 2.86 -9.96
N PHE A 116 -15.03 1.75 -9.25
CA PHE A 116 -16.00 0.68 -9.09
C PHE A 116 -16.30 0.38 -7.63
N ARG A 117 -17.47 -0.24 -7.41
CA ARG A 117 -17.88 -0.89 -6.17
C ARG A 117 -18.11 -2.37 -6.42
N LEU A 118 -17.56 -3.22 -5.55
CA LEU A 118 -17.85 -4.64 -5.44
C LEU A 118 -18.77 -4.86 -4.25
N SER A 119 -20.00 -5.30 -4.54
CA SER A 119 -20.99 -5.68 -3.53
C SER A 119 -21.58 -7.04 -3.85
N GLY A 120 -21.53 -7.98 -2.90
CA GLY A 120 -22.14 -9.30 -3.06
C GLY A 120 -21.64 -10.13 -4.26
N GLY A 121 -20.42 -9.88 -4.75
CA GLY A 121 -19.85 -10.52 -5.95
C GLY A 121 -20.12 -9.78 -7.26
N THR A 122 -20.85 -8.67 -7.23
CA THR A 122 -21.13 -7.83 -8.40
C THR A 122 -20.24 -6.61 -8.41
N VAL A 123 -19.52 -6.40 -9.52
CA VAL A 123 -18.76 -5.18 -9.79
C VAL A 123 -19.67 -4.17 -10.49
N THR A 124 -19.77 -2.96 -9.97
CA THR A 124 -20.55 -1.85 -10.51
C THR A 124 -19.64 -0.67 -10.73
N THR A 125 -19.57 -0.17 -11.96
CA THR A 125 -18.92 1.12 -12.26
C THR A 125 -19.76 2.24 -11.65
N LEU A 126 -19.14 3.05 -10.79
CA LEU A 126 -19.75 4.23 -10.18
C LEU A 126 -19.43 5.49 -10.98
N VAL A 127 -18.20 5.57 -11.50
CA VAL A 127 -17.69 6.75 -12.19
C VAL A 127 -16.82 6.35 -13.36
N ASP A 128 -17.01 7.02 -14.49
CA ASP A 128 -16.08 7.07 -15.60
C ASP A 128 -15.19 8.31 -15.50
N PHE A 129 -13.88 8.12 -15.64
CA PHE A 129 -12.96 9.22 -15.84
C PHE A 129 -13.08 9.75 -17.28
N THR A 130 -13.07 11.07 -17.44
CA THR A 130 -13.33 11.77 -18.69
C THR A 130 -12.13 12.56 -19.21
N GLY A 131 -10.98 12.48 -18.51
CA GLY A 131 -9.83 13.35 -18.73
C GLY A 131 -10.01 14.71 -18.06
N GLY A 132 -11.22 15.28 -18.04
CA GLY A 132 -11.52 16.52 -17.31
C GLY A 132 -11.53 16.35 -15.80
N ASN A 133 -12.17 15.27 -15.31
CA ASN A 133 -12.21 14.90 -13.89
C ASN A 133 -10.98 14.08 -13.43
N GLY A 134 -10.06 13.76 -14.35
CA GLY A 134 -8.87 12.95 -14.13
C GLY A 134 -8.77 11.80 -15.13
N ALA A 135 -7.65 11.08 -15.09
CA ALA A 135 -7.38 9.91 -15.90
C ALA A 135 -6.28 9.03 -15.29
N ALA A 136 -6.34 7.74 -15.60
CA ALA A 136 -5.39 6.72 -15.17
C ALA A 136 -5.17 6.74 -13.64
N PRO A 137 -6.17 6.36 -12.84
CA PRO A 137 -6.01 6.17 -11.40
C PRO A 137 -5.19 4.89 -11.09
N PHE A 138 -4.03 5.05 -10.44
CA PHE A 138 -3.15 3.93 -10.07
C PHE A 138 -3.17 3.59 -8.57
N ALA A 139 -3.58 4.53 -7.72
CA ALA A 139 -3.56 4.37 -6.27
C ALA A 139 -4.78 3.60 -5.72
N SER A 140 -4.77 3.26 -4.44
CA SER A 140 -5.99 2.91 -3.69
C SER A 140 -6.77 4.17 -3.30
N LEU A 141 -8.06 4.02 -3.02
CA LEU A 141 -8.87 5.09 -2.42
C LEU A 141 -8.59 5.20 -0.91
N LEU A 142 -8.61 6.41 -0.37
CA LEU A 142 -8.67 6.65 1.06
C LEU A 142 -10.12 6.80 1.49
N ALA A 143 -10.62 5.91 2.34
CA ALA A 143 -11.93 6.09 2.96
C ALA A 143 -11.82 7.04 4.16
N ALA A 144 -12.73 8.00 4.25
CA ALA A 144 -12.76 9.00 5.32
C ALA A 144 -13.94 8.76 6.28
N ALA A 145 -13.84 9.36 7.46
CA ALA A 145 -14.82 9.19 8.54
C ALA A 145 -16.21 9.76 8.21
N ASP A 146 -16.30 10.66 7.23
CA ASP A 146 -17.56 11.23 6.72
C ASP A 146 -18.28 10.31 5.72
N GLY A 147 -17.72 9.13 5.42
CA GLY A 147 -18.22 8.20 4.42
C GLY A 147 -17.82 8.53 2.98
N SER A 148 -17.04 9.59 2.77
CA SER A 148 -16.45 9.90 1.47
C SER A 148 -15.20 9.05 1.22
N PHE A 149 -14.84 8.93 -0.05
CA PHE A 149 -13.58 8.37 -0.52
C PHE A 149 -12.77 9.47 -1.21
N TYR A 150 -11.46 9.42 -1.05
CA TYR A 150 -10.55 10.35 -1.69
C TYR A 150 -9.54 9.58 -2.54
N GLY A 151 -9.20 10.13 -3.70
CA GLY A 151 -8.29 9.46 -4.61
C GLY A 151 -7.51 10.44 -5.47
N THR A 152 -6.55 9.88 -6.20
CA THR A 152 -5.66 10.60 -7.11
C THR A 152 -5.75 9.99 -8.50
N THR A 153 -5.55 10.83 -9.51
CA THR A 153 -5.37 10.38 -10.90
C THR A 153 -4.01 10.83 -11.40
N THR A 154 -3.29 9.97 -12.13
CA THR A 154 -1.92 10.29 -12.55
C THR A 154 -1.86 11.26 -13.73
N SER A 155 -2.94 11.34 -14.51
CA SER A 155 -3.10 12.21 -15.66
C SER A 155 -4.51 12.83 -15.68
N GLY A 156 -4.82 13.58 -16.73
CA GLY A 156 -6.04 14.39 -16.81
C GLY A 156 -5.99 15.67 -15.98
N GLY A 157 -7.15 16.29 -15.79
CA GLY A 157 -7.31 17.65 -15.30
C GLY A 157 -6.86 18.70 -16.33
N ASN A 158 -6.93 19.98 -15.93
CA ASN A 158 -6.70 21.13 -16.82
C ASN A 158 -5.36 21.13 -17.56
N PHE A 159 -4.34 20.47 -17.00
CA PHE A 159 -2.98 20.45 -17.54
C PHE A 159 -2.49 19.05 -17.91
N ASN A 160 -3.35 18.02 -17.85
CA ASN A 160 -2.97 16.62 -18.00
C ASN A 160 -1.87 16.17 -17.00
N ARG A 161 -1.95 16.65 -15.77
CA ARG A 161 -0.96 16.41 -14.70
C ARG A 161 -1.52 15.65 -13.49
N GLY A 162 -2.78 15.24 -13.57
CA GLY A 162 -3.46 14.54 -12.50
C GLY A 162 -4.41 15.42 -11.68
N THR A 163 -5.24 14.76 -10.90
CA THR A 163 -6.19 15.39 -9.97
C THR A 163 -6.14 14.76 -8.60
N VAL A 164 -6.68 15.50 -7.61
CA VAL A 164 -7.20 14.92 -6.36
C VAL A 164 -8.71 15.03 -6.43
N PHE A 165 -9.43 13.97 -6.12
CA PHE A 165 -10.89 13.97 -6.11
C PHE A 165 -11.47 13.42 -4.81
N ARG A 166 -12.71 13.81 -4.55
CA ARG A 166 -13.60 13.22 -3.54
C ARG A 166 -14.71 12.47 -4.26
N LEU A 167 -15.11 11.34 -3.70
CA LEU A 167 -16.18 10.49 -4.17
C LEU A 167 -17.12 10.18 -3.00
N THR A 168 -18.42 10.35 -3.20
CA THR A 168 -19.43 9.88 -2.26
C THR A 168 -19.87 8.46 -2.60
N ASP A 169 -20.48 7.78 -1.62
CA ASP A 169 -20.94 6.39 -1.76
C ASP A 169 -21.95 6.16 -2.90
N ASP A 170 -22.69 7.21 -3.28
CA ASP A 170 -23.65 7.21 -4.39
C ASP A 170 -23.03 7.41 -5.77
N GLY A 171 -21.70 7.58 -5.85
CA GLY A 171 -20.99 7.78 -7.12
C GLY A 171 -20.76 9.24 -7.52
N THR A 172 -21.09 10.22 -6.67
CA THR A 172 -20.81 11.63 -7.01
C THR A 172 -19.32 11.95 -6.86
N LEU A 173 -18.64 12.16 -7.99
CA LEU A 173 -17.23 12.59 -8.02
C LEU A 173 -17.10 14.11 -8.08
N THR A 174 -16.29 14.67 -7.19
CA THR A 174 -15.89 16.08 -7.18
C THR A 174 -14.38 16.19 -7.28
N THR A 175 -13.88 16.84 -8.33
CA THR A 175 -12.46 17.19 -8.43
C THR A 175 -12.14 18.33 -7.47
N LEU A 176 -11.19 18.10 -6.56
CA LEU A 176 -10.76 19.09 -5.57
C LEU A 176 -9.56 19.89 -6.05
N VAL A 177 -8.68 19.24 -6.81
CA VAL A 177 -7.41 19.82 -7.26
C VAL A 177 -7.12 19.38 -8.69
N HIS A 178 -6.62 20.32 -9.50
CA HIS A 178 -5.91 20.02 -10.73
C HIS A 178 -4.44 20.39 -10.54
N PHE A 179 -3.54 19.42 -10.74
CA PHE A 179 -2.11 19.67 -10.64
C PHE A 179 -1.63 20.56 -11.80
N THR A 180 -0.75 21.50 -11.50
CA THR A 180 -0.26 22.52 -12.45
C THR A 180 1.17 22.27 -12.92
N GLY A 181 1.87 21.31 -12.30
CA GLY A 181 3.30 21.08 -12.47
C GLY A 181 4.10 21.87 -11.45
N ALA A 182 3.74 23.13 -11.18
CA ALA A 182 4.37 23.93 -10.13
C ALA A 182 4.05 23.39 -8.73
N ASN A 183 2.82 22.93 -8.52
CA ASN A 183 2.38 22.30 -7.28
C ASN A 183 2.47 20.76 -7.29
N GLY A 184 3.19 20.18 -8.26
CA GLY A 184 3.33 18.74 -8.46
C GLY A 184 2.67 18.24 -9.75
N SER A 185 2.95 16.99 -10.11
CA SER A 185 2.42 16.28 -11.29
C SER A 185 2.53 14.76 -11.12
N SER A 186 1.55 14.03 -11.65
CA SER A 186 1.50 12.56 -11.64
C SER A 186 1.52 11.96 -10.22
N PRO A 187 0.44 12.17 -9.43
CA PRO A 187 0.27 11.53 -8.13
C PRO A 187 -0.04 10.03 -8.30
N TYR A 188 1.00 9.18 -8.21
CA TYR A 188 0.85 7.72 -8.25
C TYR A 188 0.44 7.12 -6.90
N GLY A 189 0.83 7.77 -5.80
CA GLY A 189 0.53 7.33 -4.44
C GLY A 189 -0.91 7.65 -4.04
N GLY A 190 -1.42 6.86 -3.09
CA GLY A 190 -2.66 7.16 -2.40
C GLY A 190 -2.48 8.28 -1.36
N LEU A 191 -3.60 8.67 -0.76
CA LEU A 191 -3.64 9.73 0.24
C LEU A 191 -3.66 9.15 1.66
N VAL A 192 -3.20 9.94 2.61
CA VAL A 192 -3.39 9.72 4.05
C VAL A 192 -4.10 10.94 4.62
N ALA A 193 -4.92 10.77 5.66
CA ALA A 193 -5.54 11.88 6.37
C ALA A 193 -5.04 11.98 7.81
N ASP A 194 -4.91 13.21 8.31
CA ASP A 194 -4.84 13.44 9.76
C ASP A 194 -6.23 13.44 10.41
N ALA A 195 -6.27 13.55 11.74
CA ALA A 195 -7.51 13.59 12.50
C ALA A 195 -8.40 14.83 12.21
N ALA A 196 -7.83 15.89 11.63
CA ALA A 196 -8.57 17.07 11.21
C ALA A 196 -9.17 16.92 9.80
N GLY A 197 -8.86 15.82 9.10
CA GLY A 197 -9.28 15.58 7.72
C GLY A 197 -8.39 16.25 6.68
N THR A 198 -7.22 16.79 7.05
CA THR A 198 -6.24 17.27 6.07
C THR A 198 -5.66 16.06 5.35
N LEU A 199 -5.67 16.10 4.02
CA LEU A 199 -5.13 15.02 3.21
C LEU A 199 -3.66 15.30 2.89
N TYR A 200 -2.84 14.27 2.85
CA TYR A 200 -1.44 14.32 2.48
C TYR A 200 -1.15 13.31 1.38
N GLY A 201 -0.29 13.66 0.46
CA GLY A 201 0.09 12.79 -0.64
C GLY A 201 1.38 13.24 -1.31
N THR A 202 1.77 12.49 -2.34
CA THR A 202 2.97 12.76 -3.12
C THR A 202 2.63 12.94 -4.60
N THR A 203 3.51 13.65 -5.30
CA THR A 203 3.52 13.68 -6.76
C THR A 203 4.86 13.17 -7.26
N ALA A 204 4.88 12.24 -8.23
CA ALA A 204 6.13 11.63 -8.68
C ALA A 204 7.01 12.61 -9.48
N THR A 205 6.42 13.66 -10.05
CA THR A 205 7.13 14.71 -10.81
C THR A 205 6.57 16.09 -10.48
N GLY A 206 7.14 17.14 -11.08
CA GLY A 206 6.76 18.53 -10.82
C GLY A 206 7.40 19.08 -9.54
N GLY A 207 6.82 20.16 -9.01
CA GLY A 207 7.44 20.96 -7.95
C GLY A 207 8.53 21.88 -8.48
N THR A 208 9.20 22.59 -7.56
CA THR A 208 10.23 23.59 -7.89
C THR A 208 11.35 23.05 -8.77
N PHE A 209 11.71 21.78 -8.60
CA PHE A 209 12.82 21.13 -9.29
C PHE A 209 12.37 20.07 -10.31
N GLY A 210 11.06 19.80 -10.44
CA GLY A 210 10.54 18.78 -11.36
C GLY A 210 10.60 17.32 -10.86
N TYR A 211 11.18 17.08 -9.68
CA TYR A 211 11.48 15.75 -9.13
C TYR A 211 10.39 15.17 -8.21
N GLY A 212 9.27 15.87 -8.07
CA GLY A 212 8.15 15.46 -7.23
C GLY A 212 7.98 16.30 -5.98
N THR A 213 6.85 16.12 -5.31
CA THR A 213 6.50 16.88 -4.10
C THR A 213 5.87 16.00 -3.04
N VAL A 214 5.89 16.48 -1.79
CA VAL A 214 4.86 16.13 -0.78
C VAL A 214 3.94 17.33 -0.66
N PHE A 215 2.63 17.09 -0.65
CA PHE A 215 1.62 18.13 -0.50
C PHE A 215 0.65 17.81 0.65
N SER A 216 0.02 18.86 1.18
CA SER A 216 -1.19 18.77 1.99
C SER A 216 -2.37 19.40 1.24
N LEU A 217 -3.59 18.98 1.59
CA LEU A 217 -4.84 19.49 1.06
C LEU A 217 -5.86 19.64 2.20
N ALA A 218 -6.17 20.89 2.55
CA ALA A 218 -7.23 21.23 3.48
C ALA A 218 -8.41 21.81 2.69
N GLY A 219 -9.52 21.05 2.62
CA GLY A 219 -10.63 21.37 1.71
C GLY A 219 -10.18 21.32 0.25
N THR A 220 -10.08 22.47 -0.40
CA THR A 220 -9.58 22.63 -1.79
C THR A 220 -8.23 23.36 -1.86
N THR A 221 -7.67 23.75 -0.71
CA THR A 221 -6.38 24.46 -0.64
C THR A 221 -5.23 23.46 -0.59
N LEU A 222 -4.54 23.30 -1.72
CA LEU A 222 -3.32 22.50 -1.80
C LEU A 222 -2.10 23.34 -1.40
N THR A 223 -1.27 22.80 -0.52
CA THR A 223 0.02 23.37 -0.12
C THR A 223 1.14 22.39 -0.43
N THR A 224 2.14 22.82 -1.20
CA THR A 224 3.38 22.06 -1.36
C THR A 224 4.20 22.16 -0.08
N LEU A 225 4.38 21.05 0.62
CA LEU A 225 5.15 20.98 1.87
C LEU A 225 6.65 20.86 1.60
N THR A 226 7.02 20.09 0.58
CA THR A 226 8.41 20.00 0.10
C THR A 226 8.46 19.67 -1.39
N SER A 227 9.53 20.12 -2.05
CA SER A 227 9.90 19.69 -3.40
C SER A 227 11.20 18.90 -3.33
N PHE A 228 11.15 17.71 -3.91
CA PHE A 228 12.28 16.81 -4.02
C PHE A 228 13.34 17.35 -5.00
N ASN A 229 14.57 16.88 -4.87
CA ASN A 229 15.70 17.18 -5.73
C ASN A 229 16.69 16.01 -5.75
N TYR A 230 17.74 16.07 -6.57
CA TYR A 230 18.72 14.98 -6.66
C TYR A 230 19.36 14.58 -5.32
N ALA A 231 19.51 15.50 -4.37
CA ALA A 231 20.19 15.24 -3.10
C ALA A 231 19.30 14.53 -2.07
N ASN A 232 18.00 14.83 -2.05
CA ASN A 232 17.06 14.28 -1.07
C ASN A 232 16.10 13.21 -1.64
N GLY A 233 16.38 12.74 -2.86
CA GLY A 233 15.62 11.69 -3.54
C GLY A 233 14.66 12.27 -4.59
N TYR A 234 14.22 11.45 -5.55
CA TYR A 234 13.23 11.86 -6.54
C TYR A 234 12.29 10.71 -6.93
N PHE A 235 11.19 11.06 -7.60
CA PHE A 235 10.13 10.11 -7.96
C PHE A 235 9.45 9.45 -6.74
N PRO A 236 8.85 10.23 -5.82
CA PRO A 236 8.07 9.68 -4.70
C PRO A 236 6.72 9.13 -5.18
N ALA A 237 6.69 7.85 -5.58
CA ALA A 237 5.51 7.22 -6.19
C ALA A 237 4.58 6.50 -5.21
N ALA A 238 5.02 6.26 -3.97
CA ALA A 238 4.28 5.50 -2.97
C ALA A 238 3.39 6.39 -2.09
N SER A 239 2.33 5.79 -1.51
CA SER A 239 1.57 6.42 -0.43
C SER A 239 2.45 6.69 0.80
N LEU A 240 2.18 7.78 1.51
CA LEU A 240 2.80 8.07 2.80
C LEU A 240 2.17 7.24 3.92
N ILE A 241 2.85 7.20 5.06
CA ILE A 241 2.24 6.87 6.36
C ILE A 241 2.50 8.02 7.33
N ALA A 242 1.64 8.17 8.33
CA ALA A 242 1.79 9.17 9.39
C ALA A 242 1.93 8.48 10.75
N ASP A 243 2.78 9.03 11.62
CA ASP A 243 2.77 8.67 13.03
C ASP A 243 1.82 9.56 13.86
N ALA A 244 1.68 9.26 15.15
CA ALA A 244 0.83 10.01 16.07
C ALA A 244 1.30 11.46 16.32
N THR A 245 2.54 11.81 15.94
CA THR A 245 3.07 13.17 16.05
C THR A 245 2.78 14.01 14.80
N GLY A 246 2.23 13.39 13.75
CA GLY A 246 2.01 14.01 12.44
C GLY A 246 3.25 14.00 11.54
N THR A 247 4.29 13.25 11.91
CA THR A 247 5.45 13.05 11.02
C THR A 247 5.05 12.11 9.89
N LEU A 248 5.31 12.54 8.66
CA LEU A 248 5.02 11.75 7.46
C LEU A 248 6.26 10.96 7.05
N PHE A 249 6.08 9.67 6.74
CA PHE A 249 7.15 8.81 6.23
C PHE A 249 6.80 8.32 4.83
N GLY A 250 7.81 8.20 3.99
CA GLY A 250 7.64 7.75 2.61
C GLY A 250 8.94 7.32 1.98
N THR A 251 8.85 7.00 0.70
CA THR A 251 9.99 6.57 -0.11
C THR A 251 10.13 7.42 -1.37
N THR A 252 11.36 7.55 -1.84
CA THR A 252 11.65 8.00 -3.21
C THR A 252 12.18 6.80 -3.98
N ALA A 253 11.66 6.55 -5.19
CA ALA A 253 12.11 5.40 -5.98
C ALA A 253 13.57 5.58 -6.43
N LEU A 254 14.00 6.82 -6.63
CA LEU A 254 15.32 7.16 -7.15
C LEU A 254 15.98 8.26 -6.32
N GLY A 255 17.24 8.56 -6.66
CA GLY A 255 18.11 9.46 -5.91
C GLY A 255 18.81 8.78 -4.74
N GLY A 256 19.40 9.58 -3.86
CA GLY A 256 20.36 9.11 -2.87
C GLY A 256 21.73 8.77 -3.50
N ALA A 257 22.70 8.37 -2.67
CA ALA A 257 24.09 8.23 -3.10
C ALA A 257 24.33 7.24 -4.26
N ALA A 258 23.48 6.21 -4.38
CA ALA A 258 23.57 5.19 -5.44
C ALA A 258 22.50 5.33 -6.53
N ASP A 259 21.65 6.36 -6.47
CA ASP A 259 20.47 6.51 -7.32
C ASP A 259 19.49 5.31 -7.25
N ARG A 260 19.32 4.76 -6.04
CA ARG A 260 18.48 3.58 -5.77
C ARG A 260 17.31 3.87 -4.84
N GLY A 261 17.06 5.14 -4.55
CA GLY A 261 15.96 5.57 -3.73
C GLY A 261 16.31 5.78 -2.26
N THR A 262 15.35 6.33 -1.54
CA THR A 262 15.51 6.69 -0.13
C THR A 262 14.26 6.33 0.69
N VAL A 263 14.44 6.23 2.00
CA VAL A 263 13.34 6.39 2.97
C VAL A 263 13.49 7.77 3.60
N PHE A 264 12.41 8.54 3.68
CA PHE A 264 12.42 9.87 4.29
C PHE A 264 11.37 10.02 5.39
N ALA A 265 11.60 11.01 6.26
CA ALA A 265 10.65 11.55 7.21
C ALA A 265 10.45 13.05 6.95
N LEU A 266 9.21 13.53 7.00
CA LEU A 266 8.84 14.93 6.91
C LEU A 266 8.14 15.33 8.21
N ALA A 267 8.82 16.11 9.03
CA ALA A 267 8.27 16.61 10.28
C ALA A 267 7.16 17.65 10.03
N PRO A 268 6.21 17.84 10.96
CA PRO A 268 5.13 18.84 10.82
C PRO A 268 5.60 20.28 10.55
N ASN A 269 6.83 20.61 10.95
CA ASN A 269 7.46 21.91 10.68
C ASN A 269 8.05 22.05 9.27
N GLY A 270 7.86 21.05 8.39
CA GLY A 270 8.37 21.03 7.02
C GLY A 270 9.80 20.49 6.86
N THR A 271 10.45 20.04 7.94
CA THR A 271 11.82 19.51 7.86
C THR A 271 11.82 18.12 7.21
N LEU A 272 12.40 18.01 6.01
CA LEU A 272 12.62 16.75 5.32
C LEU A 272 13.96 16.13 5.74
N THR A 273 13.92 14.89 6.22
CA THR A 273 15.09 14.12 6.65
C THR A 273 15.16 12.81 5.88
N THR A 274 16.28 12.54 5.21
CA THR A 274 16.57 11.22 4.64
C THR A 274 16.99 10.28 5.78
N LEU A 275 16.22 9.21 6.00
CA LEU A 275 16.50 8.20 7.02
C LEU A 275 17.48 7.14 6.52
N VAL A 276 17.36 6.76 5.25
CA VAL A 276 18.20 5.75 4.60
C VAL A 276 18.36 6.06 3.11
N ASN A 277 19.54 5.79 2.58
CA ASN A 277 19.80 5.69 1.14
C ASN A 277 20.00 4.21 0.80
N PHE A 278 19.27 3.71 -0.20
CA PHE A 278 19.46 2.34 -0.68
C PHE A 278 20.75 2.23 -1.51
N ASP A 279 21.44 1.10 -1.41
CA ASP A 279 22.71 0.83 -2.10
C ASP A 279 22.52 0.09 -3.44
N GLY A 280 21.35 -0.52 -3.66
CA GLY A 280 21.05 -1.35 -4.82
C GLY A 280 21.60 -2.76 -4.75
N VAL A 281 22.35 -3.12 -3.70
CA VAL A 281 22.95 -4.44 -3.52
C VAL A 281 22.02 -5.31 -2.67
N ALA A 282 21.90 -4.97 -1.39
CA ALA A 282 21.03 -5.72 -0.49
C ALA A 282 19.56 -5.33 -0.68
N ASN A 283 19.31 -4.03 -0.89
CA ASN A 283 17.99 -3.46 -1.10
C ASN A 283 18.08 -2.42 -2.23
N GLY A 284 17.07 -2.36 -3.08
CA GLY A 284 17.05 -1.48 -4.26
C GLY A 284 15.91 -0.49 -4.23
N ILE A 285 15.28 -0.29 -5.38
CA ILE A 285 14.29 0.76 -5.63
C ILE A 285 12.98 0.51 -4.85
N PRO A 286 12.59 1.40 -3.91
CA PRO A 286 11.40 1.22 -3.05
C PRO A 286 10.13 1.85 -3.66
N PHE A 287 9.42 1.12 -4.54
CA PHE A 287 8.15 1.61 -5.10
C PHE A 287 6.93 1.46 -4.17
N GLY A 288 6.98 0.52 -3.21
CA GLY A 288 5.88 0.25 -2.29
C GLY A 288 5.79 1.23 -1.13
N SER A 289 4.58 1.40 -0.59
CA SER A 289 4.39 2.16 0.65
C SER A 289 4.96 1.43 1.87
N LEU A 290 5.25 2.19 2.91
CA LEU A 290 5.73 1.65 4.18
C LEU A 290 4.56 1.18 5.06
N ILE A 291 4.87 0.33 6.04
CA ILE A 291 4.04 0.09 7.23
C ILE A 291 4.91 0.29 8.48
N ALA A 292 4.37 0.94 9.50
CA ALA A 292 5.04 1.13 10.78
C ALA A 292 4.46 0.20 11.84
N ASP A 293 5.31 -0.24 12.75
CA ASP A 293 4.93 -1.00 13.93
C ASP A 293 4.84 -0.09 15.18
N ALA A 294 4.41 -0.64 16.32
CA ALA A 294 4.23 0.07 17.59
C ALA A 294 5.50 0.79 18.10
N SER A 295 6.68 0.32 17.69
CA SER A 295 7.97 0.86 18.09
C SER A 295 8.47 1.99 17.17
N GLY A 296 7.72 2.31 16.11
CA GLY A 296 8.16 3.22 15.05
C GLY A 296 9.13 2.57 14.06
N THR A 297 9.27 1.24 14.09
CA THR A 297 10.07 0.53 13.09
C THR A 297 9.29 0.48 11.78
N LEU A 298 9.95 0.85 10.69
CA LEU A 298 9.38 0.91 9.35
C LEU A 298 9.67 -0.38 8.58
N PHE A 299 8.71 -0.86 7.82
CA PHE A 299 8.83 -2.03 6.95
C PHE A 299 8.33 -1.69 5.57
N GLY A 300 8.93 -2.29 4.54
CA GLY A 300 8.55 -2.03 3.16
C GLY A 300 9.17 -3.02 2.19
N THR A 301 8.95 -2.79 0.91
CA THR A 301 9.49 -3.60 -0.17
C THR A 301 10.37 -2.77 -1.08
N THR A 302 11.32 -3.43 -1.75
CA THR A 302 12.03 -2.87 -2.89
C THR A 302 11.78 -3.75 -4.10
N ALA A 303 11.43 -3.16 -5.25
CA ALA A 303 11.17 -3.90 -6.49
C ALA A 303 12.45 -4.56 -7.04
N TYR A 304 13.60 -3.95 -6.76
CA TYR A 304 14.92 -4.43 -7.16
C TYR A 304 15.84 -4.60 -5.93
N GLY A 305 17.02 -5.18 -6.12
CA GLY A 305 17.94 -5.59 -5.06
C GLY A 305 17.86 -7.08 -4.74
N GLY A 306 18.73 -7.52 -3.83
CA GLY A 306 18.95 -8.94 -3.53
C GLY A 306 19.79 -9.64 -4.61
N ALA A 307 20.20 -10.89 -4.34
CA ALA A 307 21.18 -11.60 -5.17
C ALA A 307 20.78 -11.76 -6.65
N LEU A 308 19.48 -11.80 -6.95
CA LEU A 308 18.94 -11.95 -8.30
C LEU A 308 18.26 -10.68 -8.83
N ASN A 309 18.38 -9.56 -8.11
CA ASN A 309 17.74 -8.29 -8.44
C ASN A 309 16.21 -8.42 -8.65
N ARG A 310 15.54 -9.30 -7.90
CA ARG A 310 14.09 -9.55 -7.95
C ARG A 310 13.31 -8.86 -6.84
N GLY A 311 14.01 -8.10 -5.99
CA GLY A 311 13.42 -7.33 -4.90
C GLY A 311 13.57 -7.96 -3.54
N THR A 312 13.24 -7.19 -2.51
CA THR A 312 13.34 -7.61 -1.10
C THR A 312 12.17 -7.08 -0.25
N VAL A 313 12.06 -7.63 0.96
CA VAL A 313 11.32 -7.03 2.08
C VAL A 313 12.35 -6.55 3.09
N PHE A 314 12.24 -5.31 3.55
CA PHE A 314 13.17 -4.73 4.52
C PHE A 314 12.48 -4.24 5.79
N ARG A 315 13.30 -4.02 6.81
CA ARG A 315 12.97 -3.37 8.08
C ARG A 315 13.98 -2.26 8.37
N LEU A 316 13.51 -1.10 8.80
CA LEU A 316 14.30 0.05 9.21
C LEU A 316 13.91 0.45 10.63
N THR A 317 14.83 0.24 11.57
CA THR A 317 14.62 0.64 12.97
C THR A 317 14.70 2.16 13.14
N PRO A 318 14.12 2.75 14.21
CA PRO A 318 14.26 4.18 14.51
C PRO A 318 15.71 4.64 14.66
N GLY A 319 16.62 3.73 15.06
CA GLY A 319 18.06 3.98 15.12
C GLY A 319 18.78 3.98 13.76
N GLY A 320 18.05 3.90 12.64
CA GLY A 320 18.60 3.93 11.29
C GLY A 320 19.19 2.59 10.80
N THR A 321 19.05 1.51 11.55
CA THR A 321 19.53 0.19 11.10
C THR A 321 18.57 -0.41 10.08
N LEU A 322 19.04 -0.54 8.82
CA LEU A 322 18.35 -1.22 7.73
C LEU A 322 18.68 -2.73 7.74
N THR A 323 17.67 -3.58 7.60
CA THR A 323 17.82 -5.04 7.56
C THR A 323 16.94 -5.63 6.47
N THR A 324 17.53 -6.45 5.60
CA THR A 324 16.76 -7.27 4.65
C THR A 324 16.15 -8.45 5.40
N LEU A 325 14.82 -8.57 5.38
CA LEU A 325 14.06 -9.67 6.00
C LEU A 325 13.84 -10.84 5.04
N ALA A 326 13.67 -10.54 3.76
CA ALA A 326 13.43 -11.55 2.73
C ALA A 326 13.94 -11.07 1.37
N THR A 327 14.35 -12.01 0.53
CA THR A 327 14.81 -11.76 -0.85
C THR A 327 14.02 -12.63 -1.80
N PHE A 328 13.55 -12.02 -2.89
CA PHE A 328 12.84 -12.71 -3.94
C PHE A 328 13.81 -13.35 -4.94
N ASP A 329 13.44 -14.49 -5.52
CA ASP A 329 14.27 -15.25 -6.47
C ASP A 329 13.58 -15.54 -7.81
N GLY A 330 12.36 -15.06 -8.01
CA GLY A 330 11.53 -15.34 -9.17
C GLY A 330 10.67 -16.59 -9.02
N SER A 331 11.10 -17.60 -8.27
CA SER A 331 10.26 -18.75 -7.94
C SER A 331 9.27 -18.42 -6.83
N ASN A 332 9.67 -17.58 -5.87
CA ASN A 332 8.86 -17.14 -4.73
C ASN A 332 8.18 -15.76 -4.94
N GLY A 333 8.31 -15.20 -6.14
CA GLY A 333 7.82 -13.86 -6.51
C GLY A 333 8.94 -12.99 -7.09
N ALA A 334 8.58 -11.84 -7.68
CA ALA A 334 9.51 -10.83 -8.19
C ALA A 334 8.86 -9.45 -8.33
N GLU A 335 9.67 -8.40 -8.12
CA GLU A 335 9.29 -6.98 -8.25
C GLU A 335 8.14 -6.54 -7.33
N PRO A 336 8.24 -6.74 -6.00
CA PRO A 336 7.20 -6.27 -5.08
C PRO A 336 7.09 -4.73 -5.09
N VAL A 337 6.03 -4.22 -5.74
CA VAL A 337 5.74 -2.78 -5.87
C VAL A 337 4.63 -2.28 -4.95
N ALA A 338 3.95 -3.19 -4.24
CA ALA A 338 2.84 -2.86 -3.33
C ALA A 338 3.32 -2.65 -1.89
N GLY A 339 2.53 -1.92 -1.10
CA GLY A 339 2.68 -1.89 0.36
C GLY A 339 2.39 -3.23 1.03
N LEU A 340 2.87 -3.38 2.27
CA LEU A 340 2.65 -4.55 3.11
C LEU A 340 1.45 -4.36 4.03
N VAL A 341 0.80 -5.47 4.38
CA VAL A 341 -0.14 -5.54 5.52
C VAL A 341 0.36 -6.52 6.56
N ALA A 342 -0.02 -6.31 7.82
CA ALA A 342 0.36 -7.18 8.93
C ALA A 342 -0.86 -7.90 9.52
N ASP A 343 -0.66 -9.15 9.95
CA ASP A 343 -1.62 -9.81 10.84
C ASP A 343 -1.34 -9.50 12.33
N ARG A 344 -2.25 -9.95 13.20
CA ARG A 344 -2.15 -9.73 14.65
C ARG A 344 -0.95 -10.42 15.33
N VAL A 345 -0.31 -11.37 14.63
CA VAL A 345 0.85 -12.12 15.14
C VAL A 345 2.16 -11.54 14.58
N GLY A 346 2.08 -10.50 13.75
CA GLY A 346 3.22 -9.79 13.18
C GLY A 346 3.77 -10.42 11.90
N ASN A 347 3.04 -11.32 11.22
CA ASN A 347 3.44 -11.72 9.88
C ASN A 347 3.10 -10.60 8.89
N LEU A 348 4.00 -10.35 7.94
CA LEU A 348 3.80 -9.38 6.87
C LEU A 348 3.34 -10.10 5.60
N TYR A 349 2.38 -9.53 4.89
CA TYR A 349 1.83 -10.05 3.64
C TYR A 349 1.89 -8.97 2.57
N GLY A 350 2.06 -9.41 1.33
CA GLY A 350 2.09 -8.54 0.17
C GLY A 350 1.97 -9.33 -1.12
N THR A 351 2.07 -8.62 -2.24
CA THR A 351 1.98 -9.21 -3.57
C THR A 351 3.24 -8.95 -4.38
N THR A 352 3.49 -9.84 -5.34
CA THR A 352 4.43 -9.61 -6.42
C THR A 352 3.69 -9.68 -7.76
N PRO A 353 3.92 -8.75 -8.69
CA PRO A 353 3.31 -8.80 -10.02
C PRO A 353 3.95 -9.87 -10.91
N LEU A 354 5.21 -10.21 -10.66
CA LEU A 354 5.98 -11.19 -11.43
C LEU A 354 6.45 -12.35 -10.55
N GLY A 355 7.05 -13.35 -11.19
CA GLY A 355 7.51 -14.59 -10.54
C GLY A 355 6.37 -15.56 -10.22
N GLY A 356 6.70 -16.58 -9.43
CA GLY A 356 5.82 -17.73 -9.21
C GLY A 356 5.87 -18.73 -10.37
N ALA A 357 5.18 -19.86 -10.23
CA ALA A 357 5.26 -20.98 -11.16
C ALA A 357 4.92 -20.61 -12.63
N ALA A 358 4.02 -19.66 -12.84
CA ALA A 358 3.61 -19.19 -14.17
C ALA A 358 4.18 -17.81 -14.55
N ASN A 359 5.09 -17.25 -13.74
CA ASN A 359 5.58 -15.87 -13.89
C ASN A 359 4.45 -14.82 -13.99
N ARG A 360 3.38 -15.01 -13.21
CA ARG A 360 2.19 -14.14 -13.18
C ARG A 360 1.97 -13.50 -11.81
N GLY A 361 2.94 -13.63 -10.91
CA GLY A 361 2.87 -13.02 -9.60
C GLY A 361 2.50 -13.99 -8.49
N THR A 362 2.67 -13.51 -7.27
CA THR A 362 2.39 -14.27 -6.05
C THR A 362 1.70 -13.40 -5.01
N VAL A 363 1.05 -14.06 -4.06
CA VAL A 363 0.85 -13.49 -2.72
C VAL A 363 1.84 -14.17 -1.79
N PHE A 364 2.56 -13.39 -0.98
CA PHE A 364 3.58 -13.91 -0.08
C PHE A 364 3.30 -13.54 1.38
N ARG A 365 3.95 -14.28 2.27
CA ARG A 365 4.02 -14.03 3.71
C ARG A 365 5.47 -14.01 4.16
N VAL A 366 5.86 -13.04 5.00
CA VAL A 366 7.11 -13.05 5.77
C VAL A 366 6.76 -13.22 7.24
N SER A 367 7.20 -14.32 7.83
CA SER A 367 7.08 -14.59 9.27
C SER A 367 8.40 -14.32 9.99
N GLY A 368 8.39 -14.19 11.33
CA GLY A 368 9.61 -13.91 12.09
C GLY A 368 10.20 -12.52 11.85
N THR A 369 9.36 -11.56 11.47
CA THR A 369 9.75 -10.18 11.08
C THR A 369 10.13 -9.31 12.29
N GLY A 370 9.62 -9.67 13.47
CA GLY A 370 9.66 -8.85 14.67
C GLY A 370 8.64 -7.71 14.67
N PHE A 371 7.75 -7.61 13.67
CA PHE A 371 6.71 -6.57 13.60
C PHE A 371 5.82 -6.64 14.84
N GLN A 372 5.73 -5.52 15.57
CA GLN A 372 4.84 -5.38 16.72
C GLN A 372 3.61 -4.57 16.32
N PRO A 373 2.43 -5.19 16.14
CA PRO A 373 1.22 -4.43 15.85
C PRO A 373 1.00 -3.34 16.91
N ALA A 374 0.68 -2.12 16.48
CA ALA A 374 0.37 -1.03 17.40
C ALA A 374 -0.70 -1.48 18.41
N ALA A 375 -0.40 -1.36 19.71
CA ALA A 375 -1.39 -1.54 20.75
C ALA A 375 -2.45 -0.46 20.55
N VAL A 376 -3.67 -0.90 20.27
CA VAL A 376 -4.80 -0.06 19.84
C VAL A 376 -4.93 1.22 20.69
N PRO A 377 -4.75 2.42 20.10
CA PRO A 377 -5.32 3.65 20.63
C PRO A 377 -6.69 3.88 19.97
N GLU A 378 -7.71 4.28 20.75
CA GLU A 378 -9.14 4.39 20.35
C GLU A 378 -9.45 5.42 19.22
N PRO A 379 -10.74 5.65 18.88
CA PRO A 379 -11.71 4.81 18.17
C PRO A 379 -11.93 5.28 16.70
N ALA A 380 -11.24 6.32 16.24
CA ALA A 380 -11.45 6.87 14.88
C ALA A 380 -10.94 5.92 13.78
N SER A 381 -9.88 5.16 14.06
CA SER A 381 -9.37 4.12 13.16
C SER A 381 -10.30 2.90 13.06
N TRP A 382 -11.21 2.72 14.03
CA TRP A 382 -12.11 1.56 14.10
C TRP A 382 -13.52 1.82 13.54
N ALA A 383 -13.99 3.05 13.40
CA ALA A 383 -15.28 3.29 12.75
C ALA A 383 -15.31 2.72 11.31
N MET A 384 -14.16 2.74 10.64
CA MET A 384 -13.98 2.17 9.29
C MET A 384 -13.58 0.68 9.31
N LEU A 385 -12.91 0.20 10.38
CA LEU A 385 -12.41 -1.19 10.52
C LEU A 385 -13.36 -2.16 11.24
N ILE A 386 -14.35 -1.70 12.03
CA ILE A 386 -15.35 -2.57 12.69
C ILE A 386 -16.65 -2.63 11.90
N ALA A 387 -17.13 -1.50 11.38
CA ALA A 387 -18.46 -1.44 10.77
C ALA A 387 -18.55 -2.32 9.51
N GLY A 388 -17.50 -2.33 8.66
CA GLY A 388 -17.48 -3.11 7.42
C GLY A 388 -17.29 -4.62 7.62
N PHE A 389 -16.53 -5.03 8.64
CA PHE A 389 -15.99 -6.39 8.71
C PHE A 389 -16.83 -7.36 9.57
N GLY A 390 -17.77 -6.86 10.38
CA GLY A 390 -18.70 -7.72 11.13
C GLY A 390 -19.74 -8.44 10.26
N ILE A 391 -20.03 -7.93 9.06
CA ILE A 391 -21.15 -8.39 8.22
C ILE A 391 -20.68 -9.26 7.04
N VAL A 392 -19.49 -9.01 6.47
CA VAL A 392 -18.95 -9.78 5.32
C VAL A 392 -18.82 -11.28 5.65
N GLY A 393 -18.29 -11.60 6.83
CA GLY A 393 -18.18 -12.98 7.31
C GLY A 393 -19.53 -13.67 7.54
N ALA A 394 -20.59 -12.92 7.87
CA ALA A 394 -21.93 -13.45 8.10
C ALA A 394 -22.74 -13.62 6.79
N ALA A 395 -22.58 -12.69 5.83
CA ALA A 395 -23.23 -12.75 4.52
C ALA A 395 -22.71 -13.90 3.65
N ALA A 396 -21.39 -14.15 3.67
CA ALA A 396 -20.78 -15.29 2.97
C ALA A 396 -21.18 -16.64 3.60
N ARG A 397 -21.38 -16.71 4.93
CA ARG A 397 -21.73 -17.96 5.63
C ARG A 397 -23.20 -18.37 5.49
N ARG A 398 -24.12 -17.42 5.31
CA ARG A 398 -25.58 -17.72 5.21
C ARG A 398 -26.00 -18.37 3.89
N ARG A 399 -25.25 -18.21 2.80
CA ARG A 399 -25.63 -18.77 1.48
C ARG A 399 -25.26 -20.24 1.25
N ARG A 400 -24.56 -20.90 2.20
CA ARG A 400 -24.28 -22.37 2.12
C ARG A 400 -25.31 -23.25 2.85
N ARG A 401 -26.33 -22.69 3.52
CA ARG A 401 -27.30 -23.47 4.32
C ARG A 401 -28.71 -23.61 3.73
N PHE A 402 -28.96 -23.11 2.52
CA PHE A 402 -30.24 -23.31 1.82
C PHE A 402 -30.02 -23.89 0.43
N ALA A 403 -29.55 -25.12 0.40
CA ALA A 403 -29.69 -26.05 -0.72
C ALA A 403 -29.61 -27.46 -0.12
N ALA A 404 -30.76 -27.97 0.30
CA ALA A 404 -31.01 -29.38 0.58
C ALA A 404 -32.35 -29.73 -0.06
#